data_AF-A0A9D7UC24-F1
#
_entry.id   AF-A0A9D7UC24-F1
#
_cell.length_a   1.000
_cell.length_b   1.000
_cell.length_c   1.000
_cell.angle_alpha   90.00
_cell.angle_beta   90.00
_cell.angle_gamma   90.00
#
_symmetry.space_group_name_H-M   'P 1'
#
loop_
_entity.id
_entity.type
_entity.pdbx_description
1 polymer ?
#
loop_
_entity_poly.entity_id
_entity_poly.type
_entity_poly.pdbx_seq_one_letter_code
_entity_poly.pdbx_strand_id
1 'polypeptide(L)'
;MEELKDIKELLYIEDYSHYIFIFLIIIFAIILFIIIKKIISFKRANRPEHVAKRKLKNLDLSDTKNSAYIISKYGLVLRRSYNFEYLEKYKYKKEVRNFKKEDLKKIKVFLDAI
;
A
#
# COMPACT_ATOMS: atom_id res chain seq x y z
N MET A 1 80.61 17.52 20.56
CA MET A 1 79.25 17.62 21.13
C MET A 1 78.31 17.64 19.95
N GLU A 2 77.50 16.61 19.77
CA GLU A 2 76.45 16.62 18.73
C GLU A 2 75.26 17.39 19.30
N GLU A 3 74.90 18.48 18.61
CA GLU A 3 73.74 19.29 18.96
C GLU A 3 72.46 18.56 18.54
N LEU A 4 71.49 18.49 19.46
CA LEU A 4 70.19 17.89 19.22
C LEU A 4 69.48 18.64 18.08
N LYS A 5 69.15 17.92 17.00
CA LYS A 5 68.36 18.49 15.89
C LYS A 5 66.98 18.89 16.38
N ASP A 6 66.60 20.13 16.08
CA ASP A 6 65.31 20.69 16.44
C ASP A 6 64.17 19.87 15.82
N ILE A 7 63.17 19.56 16.64
CA ILE A 7 62.06 18.69 16.25
C ILE A 7 61.08 19.55 15.44
N LYS A 8 60.69 19.05 14.26
CA LYS A 8 59.82 19.78 13.31
C LYS A 8 58.56 20.31 14.01
N GLU A 9 58.15 21.54 13.66
CA GLU A 9 56.94 22.15 14.20
C GLU A 9 55.70 21.25 14.00
N LEU A 10 54.83 21.25 15.02
CA LEU A 10 53.58 20.49 15.00
C LEU A 10 52.68 21.00 13.87
N LEU A 11 52.51 20.19 12.83
CA LEU A 11 51.56 20.45 11.77
C LEU A 11 50.15 20.28 12.31
N TYR A 12 49.35 21.34 12.24
CA TYR A 12 47.93 21.28 12.55
C TYR A 12 47.22 20.44 11.48
N ILE A 13 46.68 19.29 11.89
CA ILE A 13 45.86 18.44 11.04
C ILE A 13 44.41 18.64 11.47
N GLU A 14 43.57 19.05 10.52
CA GLU A 14 42.14 19.16 10.76
C GLU A 14 41.52 17.76 10.93
N ASP A 15 40.91 17.51 12.09
CA ASP A 15 40.22 16.25 12.37
C ASP A 15 38.74 16.34 11.95
N TYR A 16 38.41 15.64 10.87
CA TYR A 16 37.06 15.55 10.34
C TYR A 16 36.29 14.30 10.83
N SER A 17 36.92 13.45 11.65
CA SER A 17 36.36 12.14 12.03
C SER A 17 34.97 12.26 12.66
N HIS A 18 34.76 13.27 13.50
CA HIS A 18 33.47 13.55 14.12
C HIS A 18 32.39 13.96 13.11
N TYR A 19 32.73 14.81 12.14
CA TYR A 19 31.81 15.25 11.09
C TYR A 19 31.45 14.10 10.14
N ILE A 20 32.43 13.26 9.78
CA ILE A 20 32.22 12.07 8.96
C ILE A 20 31.29 11.09 9.68
N PHE A 21 31.48 10.90 11.00
CA PHE A 21 30.62 10.04 11.80
C PHE A 21 29.16 10.53 11.82
N ILE A 22 28.94 11.83 12.06
CA ILE A 22 27.58 12.42 12.02
C ILE A 22 26.96 12.27 10.64
N PHE A 23 27.73 12.53 9.57
CA PHE A 23 27.25 12.39 8.20
C PHE A 23 26.79 10.96 7.89
N LEU A 24 27.55 9.95 8.33
CA LEU A 24 27.17 8.54 8.19
C LEU A 24 25.90 8.19 8.97
N ILE A 25 25.73 8.72 10.19
CA ILE A 25 24.49 8.53 10.97
C ILE A 25 23.29 9.12 10.22
N ILE A 26 23.43 10.32 9.65
CA ILE A 26 22.34 10.97 8.90
C ILE A 26 21.98 10.14 7.67
N ILE A 27 22.98 9.70 6.88
CA ILE A 27 22.74 8.84 5.72
C ILE A 27 22.03 7.55 6.14
N PHE A 28 22.51 6.90 7.21
CA PHE A 28 21.93 5.67 7.70
C PHE A 28 20.47 5.86 8.15
N ALA A 29 20.18 6.96 8.85
CA ALA A 29 18.82 7.31 9.26
C ALA A 29 17.89 7.54 8.06
N ILE A 30 18.37 8.21 7.00
CA ILE A 30 17.61 8.43 5.77
C ILE A 30 17.30 7.09 5.09
N ILE A 31 18.30 6.21 4.97
CA ILE A 31 18.13 4.87 4.37
C ILE A 31 17.09 4.07 5.17
N LEU A 32 17.22 4.05 6.51
CA LEU A 32 16.25 3.38 7.38
C LEU A 32 14.84 3.94 7.19
N PHE A 33 14.69 5.26 7.14
CA PHE A 33 13.39 5.91 6.95
C PHE A 33 12.73 5.49 5.63
N ILE A 34 13.49 5.44 4.54
CA ILE A 34 13.00 5.00 3.23
C ILE A 34 12.55 3.53 3.29
N ILE A 35 13.37 2.65 3.89
CA ILE A 35 13.04 1.22 4.03
C ILE A 35 11.77 1.03 4.84
N ILE A 36 11.65 1.70 6.00
CA ILE A 36 10.47 1.62 6.87
C ILE A 36 9.23 2.10 6.12
N LYS A 37 9.30 3.24 5.42
CA LYS A 37 8.18 3.73 4.60
C LYS A 37 7.75 2.72 3.54
N LYS A 38 8.71 2.10 2.86
CA LYS A 38 8.43 1.11 1.82
C LYS A 38 7.75 -0.13 2.41
N ILE A 39 8.25 -0.64 3.54
CA ILE A 39 7.65 -1.80 4.24
C ILE A 39 6.22 -1.48 4.70
N ILE A 40 6.00 -0.31 5.30
CA ILE A 40 4.65 0.10 5.74
C ILE A 40 3.71 0.23 4.54
N SER A 41 4.18 0.82 3.43
CA SER A 41 3.39 0.96 2.20
C SER A 41 3.02 -0.40 1.61
N PHE A 42 3.97 -1.35 1.52
CA PHE A 42 3.70 -2.71 1.07
C PHE A 42 2.71 -3.44 1.98
N LYS A 43 2.88 -3.34 3.30
CA LYS A 43 1.95 -3.94 4.27
C LYS A 43 0.56 -3.34 4.18
N ARG A 44 0.42 -2.03 3.93
CA ARG A 44 -0.87 -1.38 3.70
C ARG A 44 -1.49 -1.84 2.37
N ALA A 45 -0.72 -1.84 1.28
CA ALA A 45 -1.22 -2.26 -0.04
C ALA A 45 -1.78 -3.70 -0.06
N ASN A 46 -1.22 -4.59 0.75
CA ASN A 46 -1.62 -6.00 0.83
C ASN A 46 -2.72 -6.27 1.88
N ARG A 47 -3.24 -5.27 2.60
CA ARG A 47 -4.39 -5.54 3.48
C ARG A 47 -5.59 -5.96 2.62
N PRO A 48 -6.36 -6.96 3.07
CA PRO A 48 -7.48 -7.50 2.31
C PRO A 48 -8.50 -6.41 1.94
N GLU A 49 -8.71 -5.41 2.80
CA GLU A 49 -9.57 -4.24 2.54
C GLU A 49 -9.09 -3.39 1.37
N HIS A 50 -7.79 -3.11 1.27
CA HIS A 50 -7.23 -2.31 0.17
C HIS A 50 -7.32 -3.06 -1.16
N VAL A 51 -7.10 -4.38 -1.13
CA VAL A 51 -7.28 -5.25 -2.31
C VAL A 51 -8.76 -5.29 -2.73
N ALA A 52 -9.67 -5.48 -1.77
CA ALA A 52 -11.11 -5.47 -2.01
C ALA A 52 -11.59 -4.16 -2.62
N LYS A 53 -11.18 -3.02 -2.04
CA LYS A 53 -11.50 -1.68 -2.54
C LYS A 53 -10.99 -1.47 -3.96
N ARG A 54 -9.76 -1.91 -4.27
CA ARG A 54 -9.20 -1.82 -5.62
C ARG A 54 -9.98 -2.67 -6.62
N LYS A 55 -10.34 -3.89 -6.25
CA LYS A 55 -11.11 -4.81 -7.11
C LYS A 55 -12.53 -4.29 -7.38
N LEU A 56 -13.17 -3.66 -6.40
CA LEU A 56 -14.51 -3.10 -6.55
C LEU A 56 -14.54 -1.78 -7.30
N LYS A 57 -13.55 -0.90 -7.12
CA LYS A 57 -13.48 0.38 -7.85
C LYS A 57 -13.24 0.22 -9.35
N ASN A 58 -12.48 -0.80 -9.74
CA ASN A 58 -12.16 -1.07 -11.15
C ASN A 58 -13.10 -2.11 -11.77
N LEU A 59 -14.23 -2.40 -11.12
CA LEU A 59 -15.15 -3.43 -11.58
C LEU A 59 -15.97 -2.94 -12.77
N ASP A 60 -15.96 -3.72 -13.84
CA ASP A 60 -16.85 -3.51 -14.98
C ASP A 60 -18.18 -4.22 -14.76
N LEU A 61 -19.26 -3.43 -14.67
CA LEU A 61 -20.63 -3.91 -14.46
C LEU A 61 -21.28 -4.48 -15.73
N SER A 62 -20.60 -4.45 -16.88
CA SER A 62 -21.07 -5.07 -18.13
C SER A 62 -21.20 -6.60 -17.98
N ASP A 63 -20.24 -7.25 -17.33
CA ASP A 63 -20.29 -8.67 -17.00
C ASP A 63 -21.04 -8.86 -15.68
N THR A 64 -22.35 -9.08 -15.80
CA THR A 64 -23.26 -9.22 -14.67
C THR A 64 -22.88 -10.39 -13.75
N LYS A 65 -22.44 -11.52 -14.32
CA LYS A 65 -22.10 -12.72 -13.56
C LYS A 65 -20.83 -12.52 -12.76
N ASN A 66 -19.76 -12.07 -13.42
CA ASN A 66 -18.48 -11.83 -12.79
C ASN A 66 -18.59 -10.71 -11.75
N SER A 67 -19.33 -9.65 -12.06
CA SER A 67 -19.61 -8.56 -11.12
C SER A 67 -20.32 -9.06 -9.87
N ALA A 68 -21.36 -9.89 -9.99
CA ALA A 68 -22.06 -10.44 -8.84
C ALA A 68 -21.14 -11.27 -7.93
N TYR A 69 -20.23 -12.05 -8.52
CA TYR A 69 -19.21 -12.80 -7.78
C TYR A 69 -18.20 -11.89 -7.07
N ILE A 70 -17.66 -10.90 -7.77
CA ILE A 70 -16.66 -10.00 -7.23
C ILE A 70 -17.27 -9.15 -6.12
N ILE A 71 -18.47 -8.60 -6.31
CA ILE A 71 -19.15 -7.77 -5.32
C ILE A 71 -19.47 -8.59 -4.07
N SER A 72 -20.07 -9.78 -4.21
CA SER A 72 -20.39 -10.62 -3.04
C SER A 72 -19.13 -11.05 -2.27
N LYS A 73 -18.03 -11.37 -2.96
CA LYS A 73 -16.78 -11.80 -2.33
C LYS A 73 -16.04 -10.65 -1.62
N TYR A 74 -15.80 -9.54 -2.32
CA TYR A 74 -14.99 -8.43 -1.80
C TYR A 74 -15.82 -7.43 -0.98
N GLY A 75 -17.12 -7.35 -1.21
CA GLY A 75 -18.02 -6.51 -0.43
C GLY A 75 -18.09 -6.93 1.03
N LEU A 76 -18.12 -8.25 1.31
CA LEU A 76 -18.09 -8.80 2.67
C LEU A 76 -16.78 -8.49 3.42
N VAL A 77 -15.67 -8.33 2.70
CA VAL A 77 -14.38 -7.94 3.30
C VAL A 77 -14.44 -6.51 3.83
N LEU A 78 -15.16 -5.61 3.15
CA LEU A 78 -15.29 -4.21 3.55
C LEU A 78 -16.45 -3.97 4.51
N ARG A 79 -17.56 -4.71 4.37
CA ARG A 79 -18.77 -4.53 5.16
C ARG A 79 -19.46 -5.87 5.43
N ARG A 80 -19.00 -6.57 6.46
CA ARG A 80 -19.49 -7.91 6.85
C ARG A 80 -21.00 -7.96 7.13
N SER A 81 -21.60 -6.86 7.58
CA SER A 81 -23.03 -6.77 7.91
C SER A 81 -23.94 -6.48 6.71
N TYR A 82 -23.38 -6.18 5.53
CA TYR A 82 -24.19 -5.88 4.36
C TYR A 82 -24.72 -7.16 3.71
N ASN A 83 -26.02 -7.21 3.42
CA ASN A 83 -26.64 -8.37 2.78
C ASN A 83 -26.43 -8.32 1.24
N PHE A 84 -25.66 -9.28 0.71
CA PHE A 84 -25.41 -9.48 -0.73
C PHE A 84 -26.21 -10.62 -1.37
N GLU A 85 -27.13 -11.27 -0.65
CA GLU A 85 -27.92 -12.42 -1.14
C GLU A 85 -28.71 -12.11 -2.41
N TYR A 86 -29.11 -10.85 -2.60
CA TYR A 86 -29.80 -10.42 -3.82
C TYR A 86 -28.95 -10.60 -5.09
N LEU A 87 -27.63 -10.76 -4.97
CA LEU A 87 -26.71 -11.04 -6.07
C LEU A 87 -26.63 -12.53 -6.45
N GLU A 88 -27.06 -13.43 -5.56
CA GLU A 88 -26.99 -14.89 -5.80
C GLU A 88 -27.77 -15.32 -7.05
N LYS A 89 -28.89 -14.62 -7.36
CA LYS A 89 -29.70 -14.88 -8.55
C LYS A 89 -28.99 -14.64 -9.90
N TYR A 90 -27.87 -13.91 -9.87
CA TYR A 90 -27.00 -13.66 -11.02
C TYR A 90 -25.79 -14.58 -11.05
N LYS A 91 -25.50 -15.25 -9.93
CA LYS A 91 -24.43 -16.23 -9.82
C LYS A 91 -24.94 -17.56 -10.40
N TYR A 92 -24.03 -18.38 -10.91
CA TYR A 92 -24.26 -19.76 -11.40
C TYR A 92 -25.12 -19.96 -12.67
N LYS A 93 -25.83 -18.94 -13.17
CA LYS A 93 -26.55 -19.07 -14.46
C LYS A 93 -25.60 -19.10 -15.65
N LYS A 94 -25.96 -19.87 -16.70
CA LYS A 94 -25.18 -20.04 -17.93
C LYS A 94 -25.26 -18.79 -18.80
N GLU A 95 -26.46 -18.25 -18.96
CA GLU A 95 -26.73 -16.94 -19.53
C GLU A 95 -27.33 -16.03 -18.47
N VAL A 96 -26.75 -14.84 -18.30
CA VAL A 96 -27.17 -13.88 -17.28
C VAL A 96 -27.59 -12.60 -17.99
N ARG A 97 -28.87 -12.25 -17.85
CA ARG A 97 -29.37 -10.94 -18.30
C ARG A 97 -28.73 -9.84 -17.45
N ASN A 98 -28.62 -8.64 -18.00
CA ASN A 98 -28.15 -7.46 -17.28
C ASN A 98 -28.85 -7.28 -15.92
N PHE A 99 -28.13 -6.70 -14.97
CA PHE A 99 -28.68 -6.37 -13.65
C PHE A 99 -30.04 -5.68 -13.77
N LYS A 100 -31.02 -6.14 -12.98
CA LYS A 100 -32.27 -5.40 -12.79
C LYS A 100 -31.94 -4.00 -12.26
N LYS A 101 -32.72 -3.00 -12.68
CA LYS A 101 -32.51 -1.58 -12.30
C LYS A 101 -32.40 -1.39 -10.77
N GLU A 102 -33.21 -2.12 -10.01
CA GLU A 102 -33.22 -2.10 -8.54
C GLU A 102 -31.90 -2.60 -7.94
N ASP A 103 -31.39 -3.73 -8.43
CA ASP A 103 -30.14 -4.30 -7.94
C ASP A 103 -28.95 -3.44 -8.34
N LEU A 104 -28.97 -2.90 -9.57
CA LEU A 104 -27.93 -1.99 -10.06
C LEU A 104 -27.85 -0.70 -9.22
N LYS A 105 -28.99 -0.17 -8.76
CA LYS A 105 -29.03 0.98 -7.84
C LYS A 105 -28.40 0.63 -6.49
N LYS A 106 -28.72 -0.54 -5.91
CA LYS A 106 -28.11 -1.00 -4.65
C LYS A 106 -26.60 -1.19 -4.77
N ILE A 107 -26.15 -1.80 -5.86
CA ILE A 107 -24.73 -1.97 -6.18
C ILE A 107 -24.03 -0.62 -6.26
N LYS A 108 -24.58 0.34 -7.02
CA LYS A 108 -23.98 1.69 -7.14
C LYS A 108 -23.87 2.40 -5.80
N VAL A 109 -24.95 2.42 -5.02
CA VAL A 109 -24.93 3.02 -3.66
C VAL A 109 -23.88 2.37 -2.78
N PHE A 110 -23.71 1.04 -2.86
CA PHE A 110 -22.67 0.35 -2.12
C PHE A 110 -21.26 0.75 -2.60
N LEU A 111 -21.02 0.79 -3.92
CA LEU A 111 -19.73 1.15 -4.50
C LEU A 111 -19.35 2.61 -4.21
N ASP A 112 -20.31 3.52 -4.23
CA ASP A 112 -20.11 4.95 -3.93
C ASP A 112 -19.76 5.18 -2.45
N ALA A 113 -20.21 4.29 -1.55
CA ALA A 113 -19.96 4.37 -0.12
C ALA A 113 -18.59 3.80 0.32
N ILE A 114 -17.77 3.28 -0.60
CA ILE A 114 -16.47 2.63 -0.33
C ILE A 114 -15.28 3.55 -0.66
#